data_AF-A0AAN9SFM1-F1
#
_entry.id   AF-A0AAN9SFM1-F1
#
_cell.length_a   1.000
_cell.length_b   1.000
_cell.length_c   1.000
_cell.angle_alpha   90.00
_cell.angle_beta   90.00
_cell.angle_gamma   90.00
#
_symmetry.space_group_name_H-M   'P 1'
#
loop_
_entity.id
_entity.type
_entity.pdbx_description
1 polymer ?
#
loop_
_entity_poly.entity_id
_entity_poly.type
_entity_poly.pdbx_seq_one_letter_code
_entity_poly.pdbx_strand_id
1 'polypeptide(L)'
;MFTHFLIFFTPFIFIFIFIFIFITAHETDDFVRTIDRKMLGLDEKQEKLSHFRLYWHDVVSGRNPSSIEVVSAALKNSSTGAND
;
A
#
# COMPACT_ATOMS: atom_id res chain seq x y z
N MET A 1 18.95 -61.73 3.94
CA MET A 1 20.18 -60.97 3.59
C MET A 1 19.88 -59.74 2.74
N PHE A 2 19.16 -59.88 1.63
CA PHE A 2 18.81 -58.74 0.76
C PHE A 2 17.99 -57.63 1.46
N THR A 3 17.03 -57.99 2.31
CA THR A 3 16.22 -57.03 3.09
C THR A 3 17.03 -56.22 4.10
N HIS A 4 17.98 -56.85 4.81
CA HIS A 4 18.87 -56.18 5.75
C HIS A 4 19.85 -55.25 5.04
N PHE A 5 20.31 -55.62 3.85
CA PHE A 5 21.11 -54.75 2.99
C PHE A 5 20.31 -53.49 2.60
N LEU A 6 19.07 -53.64 2.15
CA LEU A 6 18.22 -52.48 1.82
C LEU A 6 18.00 -51.55 3.03
N ILE A 7 17.74 -52.10 4.21
CA ILE A 7 17.56 -51.33 5.45
C ILE A 7 18.83 -50.59 5.88
N PHE A 8 20.01 -51.13 5.57
CA PHE A 8 21.28 -50.48 5.90
C PHE A 8 21.54 -49.23 5.02
N PHE A 9 21.09 -49.23 3.76
CA PHE A 9 21.34 -48.14 2.82
C PHE A 9 20.26 -47.03 2.82
N THR A 10 19.08 -47.28 3.39
CA THR A 10 18.02 -46.26 3.49
C THR A 10 18.46 -44.94 4.14
N PRO A 11 19.17 -44.88 5.28
CA PRO A 11 19.53 -43.59 5.89
C PRO A 11 20.46 -42.76 5.02
N PHE A 12 21.36 -43.39 4.25
CA PHE A 12 22.25 -42.68 3.33
C PHE A 12 21.49 -42.03 2.17
N ILE A 13 20.46 -42.71 1.65
CA ILE A 13 19.58 -42.17 0.61
C ILE A 13 18.80 -40.97 1.14
N PHE A 14 18.26 -41.05 2.38
CA PHE A 14 17.56 -39.93 3.01
C PHE A 14 18.47 -38.72 3.23
N ILE A 15 19.70 -38.93 3.68
CA ILE A 15 20.70 -37.86 3.85
C ILE A 15 21.04 -37.22 2.50
N PHE A 16 21.23 -38.02 1.46
CA PHE A 16 21.53 -37.53 0.12
C PHE A 16 20.40 -36.67 -0.45
N ILE A 17 19.14 -37.10 -0.29
CA ILE A 17 17.96 -36.34 -0.68
C ILE A 17 17.87 -35.03 0.11
N PHE A 18 18.15 -35.06 1.41
CA PHE A 18 18.09 -33.87 2.26
C PHE A 18 19.12 -32.81 1.85
N ILE A 19 20.34 -33.23 1.54
CA ILE A 19 21.40 -32.33 1.07
C ILE A 19 21.03 -31.73 -0.29
N PHE A 20 20.49 -32.54 -1.21
CA PHE A 20 20.09 -32.08 -2.53
C PHE A 20 19.01 -30.98 -2.47
N ILE A 21 17.99 -31.16 -1.63
CA ILE A 21 16.93 -30.16 -1.42
C ILE A 21 17.52 -28.83 -0.91
N PHE A 22 18.45 -28.89 0.05
CA PHE A 22 19.08 -27.70 0.62
C PHE A 22 19.90 -26.91 -0.41
N ILE A 23 20.60 -27.61 -1.31
CA ILE A 23 21.39 -26.97 -2.38
C ILE A 23 20.47 -26.31 -3.41
N THR A 24 19.38 -26.97 -3.81
CA THR A 24 18.43 -26.41 -4.79
C THR A 24 17.59 -25.24 -4.28
N ALA A 25 17.53 -25.04 -2.96
CA ALA A 25 16.78 -23.95 -2.35
C ALA A 25 17.52 -22.59 -2.39
N HIS A 26 18.77 -22.56 -2.85
CA HIS A 26 19.64 -21.37 -2.75
C HIS A 26 19.79 -20.57 -4.05
N GLU A 27 18.83 -20.65 -4.97
CA GLU A 27 18.84 -19.82 -6.17
C GLU A 27 17.54 -19.02 -6.26
N THR A 28 17.57 -17.85 -5.63
CA THR A 28 16.65 -16.76 -5.95
C THR A 28 17.49 -15.61 -6.47
N ASP A 29 17.86 -15.69 -7.76
CA ASP A 29 18.34 -14.54 -8.54
C ASP A 29 17.18 -13.56 -8.70
N ASP A 30 16.87 -12.83 -7.63
CA ASP A 30 15.72 -11.96 -7.55
C ASP A 30 16.09 -10.57 -8.06
N PHE A 31 16.05 -10.41 -9.39
CA PHE A 31 16.14 -9.11 -10.08
C PHE A 31 15.01 -8.14 -9.64
N VAL A 32 14.01 -8.62 -8.90
CA VAL A 32 12.92 -7.82 -8.33
C VAL A 32 12.79 -8.09 -6.83
N ARG A 33 13.82 -7.72 -6.05
CA ARG A 33 13.66 -7.69 -4.59
C ARG A 33 12.59 -6.67 -4.20
N THR A 34 11.61 -7.14 -3.42
CA THR A 34 10.69 -6.24 -2.70
C THR A 34 11.54 -5.28 -1.86
N ILE A 35 11.40 -3.97 -2.10
CA ILE A 35 12.16 -2.95 -1.38
C ILE A 35 11.81 -3.05 0.11
N ASP A 36 12.85 -3.21 0.93
CA ASP A 36 12.71 -3.28 2.38
C ASP A 36 12.20 -1.93 2.91
N ARG A 37 11.04 -1.95 3.57
CA ARG A 37 10.40 -0.77 4.16
C ARG A 37 11.30 -0.08 5.20
N LYS A 38 12.21 -0.82 5.83
CA LYS A 38 13.22 -0.28 6.74
C LYS A 38 14.24 0.63 6.04
N MET A 39 14.62 0.29 4.81
CA MET A 39 15.51 1.14 4.01
C MET A 39 14.84 2.47 3.61
N LEU A 40 13.51 2.50 3.61
CA LEU A 40 12.70 3.71 3.35
C LEU A 40 12.32 4.46 4.64
N GLY A 41 12.70 3.97 5.83
CA GLY A 41 12.29 4.53 7.12
C GLY A 41 10.77 4.52 7.34
N LEU A 42 10.07 3.56 6.73
CA LEU A 42 8.61 3.41 6.79
C LEU A 42 8.17 2.41 7.88
N ASP A 43 9.12 1.71 8.50
CA ASP A 43 8.95 0.83 9.64
C ASP A 43 8.81 1.62 10.96
N GLU A 44 9.51 2.75 11.08
CA GLU A 44 9.47 3.64 12.25
C GLU A 44 8.45 4.80 12.10
N LYS A 45 8.06 5.13 10.87
CA LYS A 45 7.02 6.13 10.60
C LYS A 45 5.63 5.51 10.73
N GLN A 46 4.98 5.77 11.86
CA GLN A 46 3.53 5.57 11.96
C GLN A 46 2.82 6.55 11.01
N GLU A 47 1.93 6.03 10.16
CA GLU A 47 1.04 6.85 9.36
C GLU A 47 0.19 7.71 10.31
N LYS A 48 0.31 9.03 10.20
CA LYS A 48 -0.42 9.96 11.05
C LYS A 48 -1.79 10.25 10.44
N LEU A 49 -2.85 9.71 11.03
CA LEU A 49 -4.22 10.10 10.71
C LEU A 49 -4.58 11.39 11.46
N SER A 50 -4.97 12.44 10.74
CA SER A 50 -5.53 13.67 11.33
C SER A 50 -6.98 13.84 10.86
N HIS A 51 -7.92 13.89 11.80
CA HIS A 51 -9.33 14.15 11.50
C HIS A 51 -9.63 15.64 11.72
N PHE A 52 -9.93 16.36 10.64
CA PHE A 52 -10.30 17.77 10.70
C PHE A 52 -11.81 17.94 10.65
N ARG A 53 -12.36 18.73 11.57
CA ARG A 53 -13.73 19.21 11.51
C ARG A 53 -13.71 20.73 11.39
N LEU A 54 -14.12 21.22 10.24
CA LEU A 54 -14.09 22.65 9.91
C LEU A 54 -15.48 23.10 9.48
N TYR A 55 -15.80 24.34 9.80
CA TYR A 55 -16.99 25.03 9.30
C TYR A 55 -16.53 26.11 8.34
N TRP A 56 -16.99 26.03 7.10
CA TRP A 56 -16.69 27.02 6.07
C TRP A 56 -17.85 28.01 5.98
N HIS A 57 -17.55 29.31 6.04
CA HIS A 57 -18.52 30.37 5.91
C HIS A 57 -18.27 31.13 4.61
N ASP A 58 -19.18 30.97 3.65
CA ASP A 58 -19.21 31.74 2.42
C ASP A 58 -20.31 32.81 2.52
N VAL A 59 -19.91 34.07 2.60
CA VAL A 59 -20.77 35.23 2.87
C VAL A 59 -20.75 36.19 1.68
N VAL A 60 -21.81 36.16 0.88
CA VAL A 60 -21.96 36.98 -0.34
C VAL A 60 -22.49 38.39 -0.10
N SER A 61 -22.99 38.69 1.10
CA SER A 61 -23.66 39.97 1.40
C SER A 61 -23.41 40.47 2.82
N GLY A 62 -23.74 41.74 3.09
CA GLY A 62 -23.51 42.39 4.38
C GLY A 62 -22.30 43.32 4.38
N ARG A 63 -21.94 43.84 5.55
CA ARG A 63 -20.90 44.89 5.68
C ARG A 63 -19.50 44.41 5.28
N ASN A 64 -19.20 43.13 5.52
CA ASN A 64 -17.88 42.50 5.28
C ASN A 64 -18.06 41.14 4.59
N PRO A 65 -18.33 41.10 3.27
CA PRO A 65 -18.48 39.84 2.55
C PRO A 65 -17.15 39.08 2.43
N SER A 66 -17.21 37.75 2.36
CA SER A 66 -16.05 36.87 2.11
C SER A 66 -15.97 36.38 0.65
N SER A 67 -17.00 36.64 -0.14
CA SER A 67 -17.06 36.30 -1.57
C SER A 67 -17.67 37.45 -2.38
N ILE A 68 -17.40 37.42 -3.69
CA ILE A 68 -17.87 38.43 -4.65
C ILE A 68 -18.33 37.75 -5.94
N GLU A 69 -19.42 38.23 -6.52
CA GLU A 69 -19.92 37.79 -7.82
C GLU A 69 -19.02 38.34 -8.94
N VAL A 70 -18.47 37.45 -9.77
CA VAL A 70 -17.56 37.83 -10.87
C VAL A 70 -18.33 38.01 -12.19
N VAL A 71 -19.36 37.21 -12.42
CA VAL A 71 -20.22 37.26 -13.61
C VAL A 71 -21.67 37.08 -13.18
N SER A 72 -22.56 37.94 -13.68
CA SER A 72 -23.99 37.86 -13.40
C SER A 72 -24.64 36.61 -14.00
N ALA A 73 -25.53 35.96 -13.24
CA ALA A 73 -26.33 34.85 -13.75
C ALA A 73 -27.19 35.26 -14.97
N ALA A 74 -27.33 34.35 -15.94
CA ALA A 74 -28.10 34.59 -17.16
C ALA A 74 -29.61 34.80 -16.90
N LEU A 75 -30.14 34.24 -15.81
CA LEU A 75 -31.51 34.42 -15.35
C LEU A 75 -31.51 35.01 -13.95
N LYS A 76 -32.25 36.11 -13.76
CA LYS A 76 -32.35 36.82 -12.47
C LYS A 76 -33.09 36.04 -11.37
N ASN A 77 -33.66 34.87 -11.68
CA ASN A 77 -34.43 34.05 -10.73
C ASN A 77 -33.74 32.75 -10.31
N SER A 78 -32.56 32.42 -10.86
CA SER A 78 -31.80 31.25 -10.45
C SER A 78 -30.87 31.66 -9.31
N SER A 79 -31.16 31.19 -8.10
CA SER A 79 -30.35 31.42 -6.90
C SER A 79 -29.10 30.53 -6.82
N THR A 80 -28.97 29.59 -7.76
CA THR A 80 -27.85 28.65 -7.89
C THR A 80 -27.35 28.75 -9.32
N GLY A 81 -26.03 28.68 -9.53
CA GLY A 81 -25.40 28.94 -10.84
C GLY A 81 -25.99 28.05 -11.95
N ALA A 82 -26.02 28.55 -13.18
CA ALA A 82 -26.64 27.87 -14.32
C ALA A 82 -25.98 26.52 -14.72
N ASN A 83 -24.95 26.06 -13.99
CA ASN A 83 -24.20 24.84 -14.25
C ASN A 83 -24.16 23.89 -13.04
N ASP A 84 -24.96 24.17 -12.00
CA ASP A 84 -25.24 23.20 -10.93
C ASP A 84 -26.47 22.33 -11.30
#